data_AF-V5BRN6-F1
#
_entry.id   AF-V5BRN6-F1
#
_cell.length_a   1.000
_cell.length_b   1.000
_cell.length_c   1.000
_cell.angle_alpha   90.00
_cell.angle_beta   90.00
_cell.angle_gamma   90.00
#
_symmetry.space_group_name_H-M   'P 1'
#
loop_
_entity.id
_entity.type
_entity.pdbx_description
1 polymer ?
#
loop_
_entity_poly.entity_id
_entity_poly.type
_entity_poly.pdbx_seq_one_letter_code
_entity_poly.pdbx_strand_id
1 'polypeptide(L)'
;MPPLTLEQVLARSMRLPRKHMKHTATPMASNPATGISTPPDNSLGRGDKSVAKLFSLIEKDEESTAAGRPFIHQSNNLIRNSHDLLTYLHTAKRMRAWEDALRSFAEVTKMLLINQTEEGDGVSLTLREGAEGAGGVTASVSHLALLLDTCAAAKQWHLVEQIGEIFRSQSRQTLIDAVAVLANTKKETIGEGLYGWERALHFLQTRIPPEEQPVEAYNACIAACETALEWEGALAIVRSMGPNPLQKLDSKAFFRHNRNWCSVRWFDGGRGFFLFRDRGEGGERSRYFPPTSTRCGHVCNLNIGLGAEWERCVGERSSSTTTSSGEGGNHCVICRFDSCMV
;
A
#
# COMPACT_ATOMS: atom_id res chain seq x y z
N MET A 1 -33.20 36.59 6.02
CA MET A 1 -32.10 36.00 6.82
C MET A 1 -30.99 35.59 5.86
N PRO A 2 -29.73 35.97 6.09
CA PRO A 2 -28.64 35.57 5.21
C PRO A 2 -28.42 34.04 5.28
N PRO A 3 -28.04 33.39 4.16
CA PRO A 3 -27.76 31.97 4.14
C PRO A 3 -26.53 31.66 5.00
N LEU A 4 -26.64 30.64 5.85
CA LEU A 4 -25.55 30.17 6.71
C LEU A 4 -24.42 29.59 5.85
N THR A 5 -23.18 29.90 6.21
CA THR A 5 -22.00 29.34 5.53
C THR A 5 -21.79 27.87 5.92
N LEU A 6 -21.14 27.09 5.06
CA LEU A 6 -20.83 25.66 5.29
C LEU A 6 -20.13 25.44 6.64
N GLU A 7 -19.23 26.35 7.03
CA GLU A 7 -18.54 26.33 8.32
C GLU A 7 -19.50 26.46 9.52
N GLN A 8 -20.54 27.29 9.40
CA GLN A 8 -21.55 27.46 10.45
C GLN A 8 -22.45 26.24 10.57
N VAL A 9 -22.69 25.52 9.46
CA VAL A 9 -23.43 24.26 9.47
C VAL A 9 -22.59 23.16 10.14
N LEU A 10 -21.31 23.06 9.81
CA LEU A 10 -20.39 22.09 10.42
C LEU A 10 -20.12 22.37 11.91
N ALA A 11 -19.96 23.64 12.30
CA ALA A 11 -19.78 24.01 13.70
C ALA A 11 -21.02 23.70 14.56
N ARG A 12 -22.22 23.74 13.96
CA ARG A 12 -23.46 23.36 14.62
C ARG A 12 -23.65 21.85 14.72
N SER A 13 -23.21 21.08 13.73
CA SER A 13 -23.32 19.61 13.74
C SER A 13 -22.30 18.93 14.67
N MET A 14 -21.14 19.56 14.94
CA MET A 14 -20.15 19.04 15.89
C MET A 14 -20.47 19.31 17.38
N ARG A 15 -21.56 20.01 17.71
CA ARG A 15 -22.04 20.11 19.11
C ARG A 15 -22.74 18.81 19.50
N LEU A 16 -21.94 17.83 19.90
CA LEU A 16 -22.44 16.62 20.54
C LEU A 16 -23.31 16.99 21.75
N PRO A 17 -24.51 16.39 21.91
CA PRO A 17 -25.33 16.61 23.09
C PRO A 17 -24.55 16.15 24.32
N ARG A 18 -24.21 17.10 25.20
CA ARG A 18 -23.65 16.81 26.53
C ARG A 18 -24.72 16.03 27.28
N LYS A 19 -24.62 14.69 27.29
CA LYS A 19 -25.39 13.84 28.18
C LYS A 19 -25.05 14.26 29.61
N HIS A 20 -25.98 14.93 30.26
CA HIS A 20 -25.88 15.31 31.66
C HIS A 20 -25.95 14.02 32.49
N MET A 21 -24.80 13.43 32.84
CA MET A 21 -24.74 12.34 33.81
C MET A 21 -25.19 12.89 35.16
N LYS A 22 -26.41 12.53 35.56
CA LYS A 22 -26.86 12.68 36.96
C LYS A 22 -26.06 11.67 37.78
N HIS A 23 -25.15 12.17 38.62
CA HIS A 23 -24.49 11.39 39.65
C HIS A 23 -25.53 11.06 40.74
N THR A 24 -26.02 9.82 40.75
CA THR A 24 -26.77 9.27 41.88
C THR A 24 -25.74 8.81 42.91
N ALA A 25 -25.50 9.63 43.92
CA ALA A 25 -24.64 9.30 45.05
C ALA A 25 -25.29 8.20 45.91
N THR A 26 -24.59 7.08 46.08
CA THR A 26 -24.90 6.05 47.07
C THR A 26 -24.08 6.35 48.33
N PRO A 27 -24.68 6.50 49.52
CA PRO A 27 -23.93 6.79 50.74
C PRO A 27 -23.26 5.53 51.29
N MET A 28 -22.00 5.68 51.67
CA MET A 28 -21.20 4.70 52.39
C MET A 28 -21.69 4.57 53.83
N ALA A 29 -21.85 3.33 54.30
CA ALA A 29 -21.92 2.99 55.71
C ALA A 29 -20.62 2.27 56.13
N SER A 30 -20.14 2.66 57.30
CA SER A 30 -18.86 2.36 57.94
C SER A 30 -18.78 0.98 58.63
N ASN A 31 -17.61 0.32 58.50
CA ASN A 31 -16.75 -0.45 59.44
C ASN A 31 -17.31 -0.98 60.79
N PRO A 32 -16.72 -2.01 61.47
CA PRO A 32 -15.27 -2.35 61.50
C PRO A 32 -14.85 -3.85 61.65
N ALA A 33 -13.54 -4.06 61.47
CA ALA A 33 -12.59 -5.02 62.08
C ALA A 33 -13.05 -6.41 62.60
N THR A 34 -12.32 -7.46 62.19
CA THR A 34 -11.40 -8.30 63.01
C THR A 34 -11.27 -9.68 62.33
N GLY A 35 -10.05 -10.25 62.24
CA GLY A 35 -9.91 -11.69 62.07
C GLY A 35 -8.83 -12.14 61.09
N ILE A 36 -7.68 -12.50 61.65
CA ILE A 36 -6.63 -13.31 61.02
C ILE A 36 -7.17 -14.73 60.79
N SER A 37 -7.11 -15.25 59.56
CA SER A 37 -6.74 -16.64 59.30
C SER A 37 -6.31 -16.84 57.84
N THR A 38 -5.10 -17.34 57.67
CA THR A 38 -4.65 -18.03 56.48
C THR A 38 -5.26 -19.44 56.45
N PRO A 39 -5.66 -19.92 55.26
CA PRO A 39 -5.34 -21.29 54.88
C PRO A 39 -4.80 -21.39 53.44
N PRO A 40 -4.22 -22.56 53.08
CA PRO A 40 -3.34 -22.71 51.93
C PRO A 40 -4.09 -23.12 50.65
N ASP A 41 -3.44 -22.80 49.53
CA ASP A 41 -3.41 -23.49 48.24
C ASP A 41 -4.69 -23.88 47.48
N ASN A 42 -4.53 -23.81 46.15
CA ASN A 42 -5.37 -24.35 45.08
C ASN A 42 -6.54 -23.48 44.59
N SER A 43 -6.28 -22.58 43.64
CA SER A 43 -7.12 -22.46 42.43
C SER A 43 -6.48 -21.58 41.34
N LEU A 44 -5.49 -22.14 40.64
CA LEU A 44 -5.23 -21.74 39.26
C LEU A 44 -6.45 -22.14 38.41
N GLY A 45 -7.31 -21.19 38.03
CA GLY A 45 -8.42 -21.48 37.12
C GLY A 45 -9.60 -20.50 37.08
N ARG A 46 -9.43 -19.25 37.53
CA ARG A 46 -10.54 -18.27 37.60
C ARG A 46 -10.30 -16.94 36.86
N GLY A 47 -9.37 -16.93 35.90
CA GLY A 47 -9.01 -15.74 35.12
C GLY A 47 -9.70 -15.58 33.77
N ASP A 48 -10.14 -16.67 33.12
CA ASP A 48 -10.49 -16.59 31.68
C ASP A 48 -11.90 -16.07 31.38
N LYS A 49 -12.83 -16.13 32.35
CA LYS A 49 -14.22 -15.73 32.12
C LYS A 49 -14.42 -14.22 32.02
N SER A 50 -13.53 -13.42 32.62
CA SER A 50 -13.60 -11.96 32.54
C SER A 50 -13.13 -11.45 31.18
N VAL A 51 -12.09 -12.09 30.62
CA VAL A 51 -11.52 -11.76 29.32
C VAL A 51 -12.50 -12.10 28.20
N ALA A 52 -13.13 -13.29 28.23
CA ALA A 52 -14.16 -13.67 27.27
C ALA A 52 -15.36 -12.69 27.28
N LYS A 53 -15.76 -12.22 28.47
CA LYS A 53 -16.87 -11.26 28.62
C LYS A 53 -16.54 -9.87 28.09
N LEU A 54 -15.27 -9.46 28.13
CA LEU A 54 -14.79 -8.22 27.51
C LEU A 54 -14.88 -8.31 25.99
N PHE A 55 -14.44 -9.42 25.39
CA PHE A 55 -14.51 -9.63 23.95
C PHE A 55 -15.96 -9.64 23.45
N SER A 56 -16.88 -10.33 24.15
CA SER A 56 -18.30 -10.29 23.80
C SER A 56 -18.94 -8.90 23.93
N LEU A 57 -18.43 -8.04 24.81
CA LEU A 57 -18.91 -6.66 24.92
C LEU A 57 -18.38 -5.77 23.80
N ILE A 58 -17.14 -5.96 23.37
CA ILE A 58 -16.54 -5.22 22.25
C ILE A 58 -17.24 -5.62 20.94
N GLU A 59 -17.44 -6.92 20.72
CA GLU A 59 -18.12 -7.44 19.52
C GLU A 59 -19.59 -6.96 19.45
N LYS A 60 -20.27 -6.92 20.61
CA LYS A 60 -21.63 -6.36 20.71
C LYS A 60 -21.69 -4.84 20.51
N ASP A 61 -20.68 -4.09 20.93
CA ASP A 61 -20.60 -2.65 20.71
C ASP A 61 -20.34 -2.33 19.23
N GLU A 62 -19.48 -3.11 18.55
CA GLU A 62 -19.29 -3.04 17.10
C GLU A 62 -20.58 -3.38 16.33
N GLU A 63 -21.33 -4.41 16.72
CA GLU A 63 -22.64 -4.73 16.14
C GLU A 63 -23.67 -3.60 16.34
N SER A 64 -23.72 -3.00 17.53
CA SER A 64 -24.66 -1.90 17.80
C SER A 64 -24.29 -0.62 17.05
N THR A 65 -23.00 -0.40 16.81
CA THR A 65 -22.49 0.70 15.99
C THR A 65 -22.79 0.47 14.50
N ALA A 66 -22.82 -0.79 14.05
CA ALA A 66 -23.26 -1.14 12.70
C ALA A 66 -24.77 -0.96 12.50
N ALA A 67 -25.60 -1.32 13.50
CA ALA A 67 -27.07 -1.21 13.42
C ALA A 67 -27.60 0.23 13.48
N GLY A 68 -26.80 1.17 14.01
CA GLY A 68 -27.14 2.59 14.08
C GLY A 68 -26.55 3.44 12.95
N ARG A 69 -26.06 2.84 11.86
CA ARG A 69 -25.47 3.59 10.74
C ARG A 69 -26.51 4.58 10.20
N PRO A 70 -26.30 5.90 10.33
CA PRO A 70 -27.13 6.84 9.61
C PRO A 70 -26.92 6.54 8.12
N PHE A 71 -27.96 6.01 7.47
CA PHE A 71 -28.01 5.91 6.03
C PHE A 71 -27.81 7.33 5.51
N ILE A 72 -26.63 7.63 4.93
CA ILE A 72 -26.34 8.94 4.32
C ILE A 72 -27.19 9.14 3.04
N HIS A 73 -28.01 8.15 2.70
CA HIS A 73 -28.89 8.12 1.56
C HIS A 73 -30.05 9.10 1.70
N GLN A 74 -29.92 10.24 1.02
CA GLN A 74 -30.95 10.68 0.06
C GLN A 74 -30.58 11.97 -0.69
N SER A 75 -29.46 12.61 -0.35
CA SER A 75 -29.06 13.83 -1.03
C SER A 75 -28.18 13.55 -2.25
N ASN A 76 -28.70 12.82 -3.24
CA ASN A 76 -28.04 12.57 -4.54
C ASN A 76 -27.65 13.89 -5.27
N ASN A 77 -28.18 15.03 -4.81
CA ASN A 77 -27.90 16.36 -5.35
C ASN A 77 -26.69 17.07 -4.72
N LEU A 78 -26.02 16.49 -3.71
CA LEU A 78 -24.96 17.18 -2.98
C LEU A 78 -23.57 17.05 -3.60
N ILE A 79 -23.29 15.99 -4.37
CA ILE A 79 -21.99 15.80 -5.01
C ILE A 79 -22.01 16.50 -6.36
N ARG A 80 -21.61 17.78 -6.37
CA ARG A 80 -21.56 18.59 -7.61
C ARG A 80 -20.16 18.62 -8.22
N ASN A 81 -19.14 18.48 -7.39
CA ASN A 81 -17.74 18.62 -7.77
C ASN A 81 -16.91 17.40 -7.39
N SER A 82 -15.73 17.28 -8.00
CA SER A 82 -14.73 16.24 -7.65
C SER A 82 -14.33 16.28 -6.18
N HIS A 83 -14.17 17.47 -5.60
CA HIS A 83 -13.82 17.62 -4.19
C HIS A 83 -14.89 17.04 -3.25
N ASP A 84 -16.18 17.27 -3.55
CA ASP A 84 -17.29 16.74 -2.74
C ASP A 84 -17.31 15.21 -2.75
N LEU A 85 -17.04 14.61 -3.92
CA LEU A 85 -16.93 13.16 -4.07
C LEU A 85 -15.78 12.62 -3.22
N LEU A 86 -14.64 13.29 -3.23
CA LEU A 86 -13.47 12.90 -2.44
C LEU A 86 -13.76 12.98 -0.93
N THR A 87 -14.40 14.05 -0.46
CA THR A 87 -14.83 14.17 0.94
C THR A 87 -15.83 13.07 1.33
N TYR A 88 -16.78 12.76 0.45
CA TYR A 88 -17.74 11.68 0.65
C TYR A 88 -17.04 10.33 0.79
N LEU A 89 -16.14 9.99 -0.15
CA LEU A 89 -15.39 8.74 -0.14
C LEU A 89 -14.51 8.60 1.12
N HIS A 90 -13.91 9.69 1.63
CA HIS A 90 -13.17 9.64 2.90
C HIS A 90 -14.08 9.34 4.08
N THR A 91 -15.27 9.94 4.08
CA THR A 91 -16.27 9.70 5.13
C THR A 91 -16.74 8.24 5.08
N ALA A 92 -17.01 7.71 3.88
CA ALA A 92 -17.37 6.31 3.67
C ALA A 92 -16.25 5.34 4.09
N LYS A 93 -14.97 5.65 3.79
CA LYS A 93 -13.81 4.90 4.27
C LYS A 93 -13.78 4.82 5.80
N ARG A 94 -13.97 5.95 6.48
CA ARG A 94 -13.98 6.02 7.95
C ARG A 94 -15.12 5.21 8.56
N MET A 95 -16.28 5.16 7.90
CA MET A 95 -17.41 4.37 8.36
C MET A 95 -17.34 2.90 7.95
N ARG A 96 -16.39 2.50 7.09
CA ARG A 96 -16.34 1.19 6.40
C ARG A 96 -17.59 0.91 5.54
N ALA A 97 -18.18 1.96 4.96
CA ALA A 97 -19.38 1.88 4.13
C ALA A 97 -19.00 1.77 2.65
N TRP A 98 -18.37 0.65 2.28
CA TRP A 98 -17.84 0.46 0.92
C TRP A 98 -18.94 0.41 -0.15
N GLU A 99 -20.10 -0.18 0.15
CA GLU A 99 -21.23 -0.21 -0.80
C GLU A 99 -21.74 1.18 -1.13
N ASP A 100 -21.86 2.04 -0.11
CA ASP A 100 -22.32 3.42 -0.28
C ASP A 100 -21.30 4.24 -1.05
N ALA A 101 -20.00 4.07 -0.75
CA ALA A 101 -18.90 4.66 -1.51
C ALA A 101 -19.00 4.28 -3.00
N LEU A 102 -19.22 2.99 -3.27
CA LEU A 102 -19.22 2.44 -4.62
C LEU A 102 -20.49 2.85 -5.40
N ARG A 103 -21.67 2.83 -4.77
CA ARG A 103 -22.93 3.34 -5.36
C ARG A 103 -22.83 4.83 -5.69
N SER A 104 -22.38 5.66 -4.75
CA SER A 104 -22.23 7.10 -4.99
C SER A 104 -21.17 7.40 -6.05
N PHE A 105 -20.06 6.65 -6.07
CA PHE A 105 -19.06 6.77 -7.12
C PHE A 105 -19.64 6.42 -8.51
N ALA A 106 -20.37 5.31 -8.62
CA ALA A 106 -21.00 4.89 -9.87
C ALA A 106 -22.05 5.90 -10.36
N GLU A 107 -22.87 6.44 -9.46
CA GLU A 107 -23.90 7.44 -9.79
C GLU A 107 -23.28 8.76 -10.28
N VAL A 108 -22.26 9.26 -9.58
CA VAL A 108 -21.64 10.56 -9.87
C VAL A 108 -20.78 10.52 -11.13
N THR A 109 -20.04 9.43 -11.33
CA THR A 109 -19.14 9.29 -12.48
C THR A 109 -19.86 8.74 -13.71
N LYS A 110 -20.96 8.01 -13.53
CA LYS A 110 -21.73 7.29 -14.57
C LYS A 110 -20.89 6.31 -15.40
N MET A 111 -19.68 5.98 -14.94
CA MET A 111 -18.76 5.08 -15.64
C MET A 111 -18.96 3.61 -15.25
N LEU A 112 -19.43 3.35 -14.04
CA LEU A 112 -19.61 1.99 -13.52
C LEU A 112 -21.09 1.61 -13.48
N LEU A 113 -21.38 0.39 -13.93
CA LEU A 113 -22.64 -0.29 -13.71
C LEU A 113 -22.43 -1.36 -12.65
N ILE A 114 -23.24 -1.30 -11.60
CA ILE A 114 -23.22 -2.24 -10.48
C ILE A 114 -24.33 -3.26 -10.74
N ASN A 115 -23.93 -4.48 -11.08
CA ASN A 115 -24.86 -5.58 -11.25
C ASN A 115 -24.85 -6.41 -9.97
N GLN A 116 -25.99 -6.43 -9.27
CA GLN A 116 -26.22 -7.34 -8.16
C GLN A 116 -26.70 -8.66 -8.74
N THR A 117 -25.98 -9.73 -8.44
CA THR A 117 -26.33 -11.07 -8.90
C THR A 117 -27.41 -11.64 -7.98
N GLU A 118 -28.57 -12.06 -8.50
CA GLU A 118 -29.70 -12.52 -7.67
C GLU A 118 -29.39 -13.80 -6.87
N GLU A 119 -28.43 -14.61 -7.33
CA GLU A 119 -28.11 -15.92 -6.75
C GLU A 119 -26.92 -15.89 -5.75
N GLY A 120 -26.36 -14.72 -5.43
CA GLY A 120 -25.31 -14.64 -4.41
C GLY A 120 -24.96 -13.23 -3.96
N ASP A 121 -24.28 -13.11 -2.82
CA ASP A 121 -23.75 -11.86 -2.24
C ASP A 121 -22.62 -11.21 -3.09
N GLY A 122 -22.54 -11.59 -4.36
CA GLY A 122 -21.54 -11.11 -5.31
C GLY A 122 -22.01 -9.82 -5.99
N VAL A 123 -21.26 -8.74 -5.78
CA VAL A 123 -21.36 -7.52 -6.58
C VAL A 123 -20.41 -7.65 -7.77
N SER A 124 -20.92 -7.47 -8.99
CA SER A 124 -20.11 -7.40 -10.21
C SER A 124 -20.15 -6.01 -10.81
N LEU A 125 -19.00 -5.53 -11.27
CA LEU A 125 -18.82 -4.22 -11.88
C LEU A 125 -18.60 -4.38 -13.37
N THR A 126 -19.27 -3.55 -14.15
CA THR A 126 -19.06 -3.46 -15.61
C THR A 126 -18.86 -2.01 -16.02
N LEU A 127 -17.96 -1.77 -16.98
CA LEU A 127 -17.74 -0.44 -17.54
C LEU A 127 -18.88 -0.09 -18.49
N ARG A 128 -19.44 1.11 -18.34
CA ARG A 128 -20.44 1.62 -19.26
C ARG A 128 -19.76 2.19 -20.51
N GLU A 129 -19.81 1.45 -21.62
CA GLU A 129 -19.38 1.97 -22.93
C GLU A 129 -20.37 3.04 -23.43
N GLY A 130 -19.86 4.18 -23.91
CA GLY A 130 -20.67 5.21 -24.58
C GLY A 130 -21.26 6.33 -23.70
N ALA A 131 -20.68 6.61 -22.52
CA ALA A 131 -21.11 7.73 -21.68
C ALA A 131 -20.48 9.10 -22.05
N GLU A 132 -19.98 9.26 -23.28
CA GLU A 132 -19.45 10.54 -23.76
C GLU A 132 -20.59 11.56 -23.90
N GLY A 133 -20.74 12.44 -22.91
CA GLY A 133 -21.71 13.54 -22.94
C GLY A 133 -22.72 13.56 -21.79
N ALA A 134 -22.76 12.52 -20.95
CA ALA A 134 -23.49 12.62 -19.69
C ALA A 134 -22.62 13.43 -18.70
N GLY A 135 -23.06 14.63 -18.30
CA GLY A 135 -22.31 15.56 -17.43
C GLY A 135 -22.04 15.07 -16.00
N GLY A 136 -21.45 13.88 -15.86
CA GLY A 136 -20.91 13.34 -14.61
C GLY A 136 -19.52 13.90 -14.32
N VAL A 137 -19.08 13.74 -13.08
CA VAL A 137 -17.74 14.13 -12.66
C VAL A 137 -16.75 13.09 -13.17
N THR A 138 -15.72 13.51 -13.90
CA THR A 138 -14.63 12.61 -14.32
C THR A 138 -13.92 12.04 -13.10
N ALA A 139 -13.78 10.71 -13.01
CA ALA A 139 -13.06 10.09 -11.90
C ALA A 139 -11.58 10.47 -11.95
N SER A 140 -11.09 11.08 -10.87
CA SER A 140 -9.66 11.31 -10.71
C SER A 140 -8.97 10.06 -10.18
N VAL A 141 -7.65 9.96 -10.39
CA VAL A 141 -6.82 8.89 -9.81
C VAL A 141 -6.97 8.84 -8.29
N SER A 142 -7.11 10.00 -7.63
CA SER A 142 -7.32 10.09 -6.18
C SER A 142 -8.65 9.48 -5.74
N HIS A 143 -9.72 9.61 -6.53
CA HIS A 143 -10.99 8.96 -6.21
C HIS A 143 -10.88 7.44 -6.31
N LEU A 144 -10.20 6.94 -7.35
CA LEU A 144 -10.00 5.52 -7.58
C LEU A 144 -9.13 4.89 -6.49
N ALA A 145 -8.01 5.51 -6.13
CA ALA A 145 -7.15 5.06 -5.04
C ALA A 145 -7.91 4.98 -3.71
N LEU A 146 -8.73 5.99 -3.40
CA LEU A 146 -9.53 6.01 -2.18
C LEU A 146 -10.63 4.94 -2.20
N LEU A 147 -11.25 4.68 -3.36
CA LEU A 147 -12.22 3.62 -3.54
C LEU A 147 -11.58 2.24 -3.34
N LEU A 148 -10.43 1.97 -3.95
CA LEU A 148 -9.66 0.74 -3.75
C LEU A 148 -9.34 0.51 -2.27
N ASP A 149 -8.87 1.55 -1.57
CA ASP A 149 -8.64 1.52 -0.14
C ASP A 149 -9.91 1.21 0.67
N THR A 150 -11.07 1.75 0.28
CA THR A 150 -12.34 1.47 0.98
C THR A 150 -12.77 0.01 0.80
N CYS A 151 -12.60 -0.55 -0.39
CA CYS A 151 -12.88 -1.96 -0.68
C CYS A 151 -11.91 -2.88 0.07
N ALA A 152 -10.62 -2.53 0.10
CA ALA A 152 -9.60 -3.27 0.84
C ALA A 152 -9.85 -3.26 2.35
N ALA A 153 -10.24 -2.11 2.92
CA ALA A 153 -10.63 -2.02 4.33
C ALA A 153 -11.85 -2.89 4.67
N ALA A 154 -12.73 -3.12 3.69
CA ALA A 154 -13.87 -4.02 3.79
C ALA A 154 -13.57 -5.48 3.41
N LYS A 155 -12.30 -5.81 3.10
CA LYS A 155 -11.85 -7.14 2.64
C LYS A 155 -12.51 -7.62 1.33
N GLN A 156 -13.03 -6.69 0.52
CA GLN A 156 -13.66 -6.99 -0.76
C GLN A 156 -12.63 -7.02 -1.89
N TRP A 157 -11.74 -8.02 -1.87
CA TRP A 157 -10.60 -8.12 -2.78
C TRP A 157 -11.01 -8.32 -4.25
N HIS A 158 -12.12 -9.01 -4.48
CA HIS A 158 -12.68 -9.24 -5.81
C HIS A 158 -13.05 -7.92 -6.50
N LEU A 159 -13.56 -6.96 -5.73
CA LEU A 159 -13.89 -5.62 -6.23
C LEU A 159 -12.63 -4.81 -6.54
N VAL A 160 -11.57 -4.95 -5.74
CA VAL A 160 -10.27 -4.31 -6.01
C VAL A 160 -9.71 -4.79 -7.36
N GLU A 161 -9.78 -6.10 -7.61
CA GLU A 161 -9.36 -6.71 -8.89
C GLU A 161 -10.22 -6.20 -10.05
N GLN A 162 -11.56 -6.17 -9.91
CA GLN A 162 -12.46 -5.67 -10.95
C GLN A 162 -12.24 -4.17 -11.24
N ILE A 163 -12.07 -3.33 -10.21
CA ILE A 163 -11.78 -1.90 -10.39
C ILE A 163 -10.44 -1.72 -11.10
N GLY A 164 -9.41 -2.46 -10.69
CA GLY A 164 -8.10 -2.44 -11.37
C GLY A 164 -8.19 -2.84 -12.84
N GLU A 165 -8.96 -3.89 -13.15
CA GLU A 165 -9.18 -4.38 -14.52
C GLU A 165 -9.95 -3.38 -15.38
N ILE A 166 -11.01 -2.77 -14.83
CA ILE A 166 -11.86 -1.80 -15.55
C ILE A 166 -11.10 -0.50 -15.84
N PHE A 167 -10.32 0.00 -14.88
CA PHE A 167 -9.67 1.31 -14.99
C PHE A 167 -8.24 1.28 -15.53
N ARG A 168 -7.70 0.10 -15.88
CA ARG A 168 -6.34 -0.01 -16.44
C ARG A 168 -6.15 0.79 -17.73
N SER A 169 -7.19 0.88 -18.57
CA SER A 169 -7.15 1.63 -19.83
C SER A 169 -7.18 3.15 -19.63
N GLN A 170 -7.79 3.62 -18.54
CA GLN A 170 -7.92 5.04 -18.24
C GLN A 170 -6.69 5.59 -17.50
N SER A 171 -6.13 4.79 -16.59
CA SER A 171 -5.05 5.23 -15.71
C SER A 171 -4.15 4.05 -15.33
N ARG A 172 -2.92 4.07 -15.86
CA ARG A 172 -1.84 3.15 -15.44
C ARG A 172 -1.58 3.22 -13.92
N GLN A 173 -1.76 4.40 -13.32
CA GLN A 173 -1.58 4.58 -11.88
C GLN A 173 -2.62 3.78 -11.07
N THR A 174 -3.86 3.67 -11.57
CA THR A 174 -4.91 2.92 -10.87
C THR A 174 -4.60 1.42 -10.84
N LEU A 175 -4.00 0.88 -11.90
CA LEU A 175 -3.51 -0.50 -11.91
C LEU A 175 -2.39 -0.70 -10.88
N ILE A 176 -1.43 0.23 -10.81
CA ILE A 176 -0.34 0.18 -9.82
C ILE A 176 -0.90 0.23 -8.40
N ASP A 177 -1.84 1.14 -8.12
CA ASP A 177 -2.47 1.29 -6.81
C ASP A 177 -3.25 0.02 -6.42
N ALA A 178 -4.00 -0.58 -7.36
CA ALA A 178 -4.73 -1.83 -7.12
C ALA A 178 -3.78 -2.99 -6.78
N VAL A 179 -2.68 -3.12 -7.53
CA VAL A 179 -1.65 -4.15 -7.28
C VAL A 179 -0.99 -3.92 -5.93
N ALA A 180 -0.64 -2.67 -5.58
CA ALA A 180 -0.07 -2.34 -4.28
C ALA A 180 -1.02 -2.68 -3.12
N VAL A 181 -2.31 -2.41 -3.27
CA VAL A 181 -3.33 -2.77 -2.28
C VAL A 181 -3.46 -4.30 -2.14
N LEU A 182 -3.47 -5.05 -3.25
CA LEU A 182 -3.53 -6.51 -3.23
C LEU A 182 -2.25 -7.13 -2.63
N ALA A 183 -1.08 -6.57 -2.94
CA ALA A 183 0.22 -7.07 -2.48
C ALA A 183 0.41 -6.90 -0.97
N ASN A 184 -0.19 -5.86 -0.38
CA ASN A 184 -0.14 -5.59 1.06
C ASN A 184 -1.17 -6.39 1.88
N THR A 185 -1.88 -7.34 1.26
CA THR A 185 -2.84 -8.19 1.99
C THR A 185 -2.13 -9.09 2.98
N LYS A 186 -2.61 -9.10 4.23
CA LYS A 186 -2.09 -9.98 5.29
C LYS A 186 -2.80 -11.32 5.29
N LYS A 187 -2.06 -12.38 5.59
CA LYS A 187 -2.59 -13.75 5.73
C LYS A 187 -3.80 -13.84 6.68
N GLU A 188 -3.77 -13.09 7.79
CA GLU A 188 -4.86 -13.04 8.78
C GLU A 188 -6.19 -12.52 8.22
N THR A 189 -6.14 -11.81 7.09
CA THR A 189 -7.32 -11.15 6.52
C THR A 189 -8.09 -12.06 5.57
N ILE A 190 -7.44 -13.12 5.05
CA ILE A 190 -7.98 -14.01 4.02
C ILE A 190 -8.02 -15.41 4.63
N GLY A 191 -9.22 -15.96 4.82
CA GLY A 191 -9.38 -17.30 5.41
C GLY A 191 -8.80 -18.40 4.53
N GLU A 192 -9.12 -18.37 3.23
CA GLU A 192 -8.68 -19.35 2.24
C GLU A 192 -8.32 -18.64 0.93
N GLY A 193 -7.18 -19.01 0.32
CA GLY A 193 -6.74 -18.49 -0.98
C GLY A 193 -5.36 -17.81 -0.96
N LEU A 194 -5.00 -17.24 -2.11
CA LEU A 194 -3.76 -16.48 -2.30
C LEU A 194 -3.83 -15.16 -1.51
N TYR A 195 -2.73 -14.81 -0.86
CA TYR A 195 -2.56 -13.56 -0.11
C TYR A 195 -1.22 -12.90 -0.44
N GLY A 196 -1.06 -11.65 -0.01
CA GLY A 196 0.13 -10.85 -0.23
C GLY A 196 0.50 -10.70 -1.71
N TRP A 197 1.80 -10.80 -1.96
CA TRP A 197 2.39 -10.69 -3.28
C TRP A 197 1.91 -11.78 -4.26
N GLU A 198 1.57 -12.99 -3.78
CA GLU A 198 1.11 -14.09 -4.63
C GLU A 198 -0.21 -13.73 -5.31
N ARG A 199 -1.13 -13.10 -4.56
CA ARG A 199 -2.42 -12.64 -5.10
C ARG A 199 -2.23 -11.53 -6.13
N ALA A 200 -1.36 -10.57 -5.83
CA ALA A 200 -1.05 -9.47 -6.73
C ALA A 200 -0.39 -9.97 -8.03
N LEU A 201 0.51 -10.95 -7.93
CA LEU A 201 1.14 -11.60 -9.08
C LEU A 201 0.11 -12.40 -9.91
N HIS A 202 -0.75 -13.16 -9.25
CA HIS A 202 -1.82 -13.90 -9.92
C HIS A 202 -2.76 -12.95 -10.68
N PHE A 203 -3.15 -11.82 -10.07
CA PHE A 203 -3.96 -10.80 -10.73
C PHE A 203 -3.27 -10.24 -11.99
N LEU A 204 -1.98 -9.89 -11.91
CA LEU A 204 -1.21 -9.43 -13.07
C LEU A 204 -1.18 -10.47 -14.18
N GLN A 205 -0.91 -11.74 -13.86
CA GLN A 205 -0.76 -12.81 -14.85
C GLN A 205 -2.08 -13.23 -15.51
N THR A 206 -3.19 -13.17 -14.78
CA THR A 206 -4.48 -13.68 -15.26
C THR A 206 -5.37 -12.62 -15.88
N ARG A 207 -5.34 -11.38 -15.38
CA ARG A 207 -6.26 -10.31 -15.80
C ARG A 207 -5.62 -9.30 -16.74
N ILE A 208 -4.30 -9.14 -16.69
CA ILE A 208 -3.59 -8.10 -17.43
C ILE A 208 -2.74 -8.74 -18.53
N PRO A 209 -2.90 -8.35 -19.81
CA PRO A 209 -2.03 -8.84 -20.86
C PRO A 209 -0.59 -8.34 -20.65
N PRO A 210 0.44 -9.14 -21.01
CA PRO A 210 1.83 -8.83 -20.69
C PRO A 210 2.32 -7.50 -21.27
N GLU A 211 1.74 -7.05 -22.38
CA GLU A 211 2.07 -5.78 -23.04
C GLU A 211 1.67 -4.54 -22.23
N GLU A 212 0.66 -4.68 -21.37
CA GLU A 212 0.13 -3.58 -20.55
C GLU A 212 0.61 -3.63 -19.09
N GLN A 213 1.42 -4.63 -18.71
CA GLN A 213 1.88 -4.79 -17.33
C GLN A 213 2.97 -3.76 -17.00
N PRO A 214 2.70 -2.81 -16.10
CA PRO A 214 3.67 -1.78 -15.77
C PRO A 214 4.75 -2.34 -14.85
N VAL A 215 6.02 -1.97 -15.10
CA VAL A 215 7.17 -2.39 -14.26
C VAL A 215 6.96 -1.99 -12.81
N GLU A 216 6.30 -0.86 -12.57
CA GLU A 216 5.97 -0.34 -11.24
C GLU A 216 5.02 -1.26 -10.46
N ALA A 217 4.11 -1.98 -11.12
CA ALA A 217 3.24 -2.96 -10.45
C ALA A 217 4.06 -4.13 -9.90
N TYR A 218 5.04 -4.62 -10.66
CA TYR A 218 5.94 -5.65 -10.16
C TYR A 218 6.84 -5.15 -9.03
N ASN A 219 7.30 -3.90 -9.08
CA ASN A 219 8.04 -3.28 -7.98
C ASN A 219 7.21 -3.25 -6.69
N ALA A 220 5.90 -2.99 -6.80
CA ALA A 220 4.99 -3.06 -5.65
C ALA A 220 4.89 -4.48 -5.08
N CYS A 221 4.83 -5.51 -5.94
CA CYS A 221 4.88 -6.91 -5.49
C CYS A 221 6.20 -7.27 -4.80
N ILE A 222 7.34 -6.80 -5.34
CA ILE A 222 8.68 -7.02 -4.76
C ILE A 222 8.80 -6.31 -3.41
N ALA A 223 8.28 -5.08 -3.29
CA ALA A 223 8.25 -4.35 -2.02
C ALA A 223 7.43 -5.11 -0.97
N ALA A 224 6.29 -5.71 -1.35
CA ALA A 224 5.54 -6.59 -0.46
C ALA A 224 6.35 -7.82 -0.02
N CYS A 225 7.08 -8.47 -0.93
CA CYS A 225 8.00 -9.55 -0.58
C CYS A 225 9.10 -9.12 0.40
N GLU A 226 9.66 -7.92 0.24
CA GLU A 226 10.64 -7.35 1.17
C GLU A 226 10.03 -7.20 2.57
N THR A 227 8.80 -6.66 2.67
CA THR A 227 8.12 -6.53 3.96
C THR A 227 7.76 -7.87 4.60
N ALA A 228 7.48 -8.90 3.80
CA ALA A 228 7.22 -10.26 4.25
C ALA A 228 8.50 -11.07 4.54
N LEU A 229 9.69 -10.55 4.19
CA LEU A 229 10.97 -11.25 4.23
C LEU A 229 11.02 -12.53 3.36
N GLU A 230 10.24 -12.55 2.27
CA GLU A 230 10.10 -13.69 1.35
C GLU A 230 10.91 -13.48 0.07
N TRP A 231 12.21 -13.68 0.15
CA TRP A 231 13.13 -13.49 -0.98
C TRP A 231 12.85 -14.45 -2.16
N GLU A 232 12.33 -15.64 -1.90
CA GLU A 232 11.94 -16.61 -2.94
C GLU A 232 10.80 -16.07 -3.80
N GLY A 233 9.82 -15.40 -3.17
CA GLY A 233 8.72 -14.72 -3.86
C GLY A 233 9.22 -13.57 -4.73
N ALA A 234 10.17 -12.78 -4.23
CA ALA A 234 10.80 -11.72 -5.03
C ALA A 234 11.49 -12.28 -6.29
N LEU A 235 12.20 -13.40 -6.18
CA LEU A 235 12.81 -14.08 -7.34
C LEU A 235 11.75 -14.65 -8.29
N ALA A 236 10.65 -15.19 -7.78
CA ALA A 236 9.53 -15.67 -8.59
C ALA A 236 8.90 -14.53 -9.42
N ILE A 237 8.70 -13.35 -8.80
CA ILE A 237 8.20 -12.15 -9.49
C ILE A 237 9.17 -11.72 -10.59
N VAL A 238 10.47 -11.62 -10.31
CA VAL A 238 11.48 -11.22 -11.32
C VAL A 238 11.52 -12.17 -12.51
N ARG A 239 11.32 -13.48 -12.28
CA ARG A 239 11.22 -14.48 -13.35
C ARG A 239 9.97 -14.31 -14.22
N SER A 240 8.91 -13.73 -13.66
CA SER A 240 7.64 -13.50 -14.35
C SER A 240 7.61 -12.24 -15.22
N MET A 241 8.56 -11.31 -15.06
CA MET A 241 8.66 -10.05 -15.83
C MET A 241 9.03 -10.24 -17.32
N GLY A 242 8.91 -11.45 -17.89
CA GLY A 242 9.25 -11.76 -19.28
C GLY A 242 10.62 -12.44 -19.47
N PRO A 243 11.16 -12.48 -20.70
CA PRO A 243 12.41 -13.17 -21.05
C PRO A 243 13.62 -12.45 -20.46
N ASN A 244 13.76 -12.57 -19.15
CA ASN A 244 14.87 -12.02 -18.41
C ASN A 244 16.08 -12.94 -18.66
N PRO A 245 17.29 -12.42 -18.98
CA PRO A 245 18.50 -13.23 -19.11
C PRO A 245 18.77 -14.12 -17.88
N LEU A 246 18.20 -13.75 -16.72
CA LEU A 246 18.22 -14.55 -15.49
C LEU A 246 17.51 -15.91 -15.62
N GLN A 247 16.59 -16.11 -16.56
CA GLN A 247 15.98 -17.41 -16.82
C GLN A 247 17.00 -18.45 -17.34
N LYS A 248 18.11 -17.99 -17.93
CA LYS A 248 19.21 -18.88 -18.37
C LYS A 248 20.16 -19.26 -17.23
N LEU A 249 20.07 -18.61 -16.08
CA LEU A 249 20.87 -18.97 -14.91
C LEU A 249 20.17 -20.14 -14.22
N ASP A 250 20.63 -21.34 -14.57
CA ASP A 250 20.16 -22.59 -13.99
C ASP A 250 20.24 -22.53 -12.45
N SER A 251 19.10 -22.73 -11.79
CA SER A 251 18.93 -22.57 -10.34
C SER A 251 19.88 -23.47 -9.54
N LYS A 252 20.39 -24.54 -10.15
CA LYS A 252 21.34 -25.47 -9.52
C LYS A 252 22.75 -24.90 -9.38
N ALA A 253 23.17 -23.95 -10.23
CA ALA A 253 24.52 -23.40 -10.20
C ALA A 253 24.69 -22.33 -9.11
N PHE A 254 23.66 -21.52 -8.84
CA PHE A 254 23.75 -20.37 -7.95
C PHE A 254 23.82 -20.74 -6.45
N PHE A 255 23.12 -21.80 -6.03
CA PHE A 255 23.06 -22.18 -4.60
C PHE A 255 24.30 -22.89 -4.07
N ARG A 256 25.21 -23.38 -4.94
CA ARG A 256 26.43 -24.09 -4.49
C ARG A 256 27.57 -23.18 -4.07
N HIS A 257 27.51 -21.86 -4.29
CA HIS A 257 28.67 -20.98 -4.06
C HIS A 257 28.43 -19.76 -3.16
N ASN A 258 27.20 -19.44 -2.77
CA ASN A 258 26.94 -18.24 -1.97
C ASN A 258 26.05 -18.51 -0.77
N ARG A 259 26.66 -18.87 0.37
CA ARG A 259 26.02 -18.80 1.70
C ARG A 259 26.15 -17.42 2.37
N ASN A 260 26.83 -16.46 1.73
CA ASN A 260 27.23 -15.19 2.35
C ASN A 260 26.56 -13.94 1.76
N TRP A 261 25.52 -14.05 0.92
CA TRP A 261 24.86 -12.86 0.40
C TRP A 261 23.86 -12.28 1.43
N CYS A 262 24.28 -11.17 2.04
CA CYS A 262 23.42 -10.24 2.75
C CYS A 262 22.57 -9.41 1.78
N SER A 263 21.31 -9.18 2.19
CA SER A 263 20.34 -8.16 1.76
C SER A 263 20.78 -7.24 0.60
N VAL A 264 20.28 -7.52 -0.60
CA VAL A 264 20.28 -6.56 -1.72
C VAL A 264 19.07 -5.65 -1.53
N ARG A 265 19.29 -4.40 -1.10
CA ARG A 265 18.25 -3.35 -1.15
C ARG A 265 18.28 -2.69 -2.52
N TRP A 266 17.11 -2.63 -3.15
CA TRP A 266 16.90 -1.84 -4.35
C TRP A 266 16.71 -0.37 -3.98
N PHE A 267 17.38 0.49 -4.73
CA PHE A 267 17.45 1.94 -4.51
C PHE A 267 16.26 2.63 -5.19
N ASP A 268 15.57 3.49 -4.46
CA ASP A 268 14.79 4.57 -5.06
C ASP A 268 15.18 5.90 -4.38
N GLY A 269 15.49 6.92 -5.19
CA GLY A 269 15.54 8.32 -4.75
C GLY A 269 16.62 8.77 -3.74
N GLY A 270 17.91 8.66 -4.09
CA GLY A 270 18.89 9.74 -3.79
C GLY A 270 19.16 10.13 -2.33
N ARG A 271 19.65 9.21 -1.49
CA ARG A 271 20.71 9.38 -0.46
C ARG A 271 20.70 8.16 0.45
N GLY A 272 21.67 7.25 0.29
CA GLY A 272 21.81 6.05 1.12
C GLY A 272 23.19 5.96 1.76
N PHE A 273 23.22 5.70 3.06
CA PHE A 273 24.38 5.19 3.79
C PHE A 273 24.34 3.66 3.77
N PHE A 274 25.51 3.04 3.60
CA PHE A 274 25.70 1.59 3.69
C PHE A 274 25.91 1.18 5.15
N LEU A 275 25.15 0.18 5.63
CA LEU A 275 25.52 -0.59 6.81
C LEU A 275 25.77 -2.03 6.38
N PHE A 276 27.05 -2.38 6.28
CA PHE A 276 27.48 -3.76 6.17
C PHE A 276 27.34 -4.42 7.55
N ARG A 277 26.57 -5.50 7.64
CA ARG A 277 26.59 -6.40 8.79
C ARG A 277 27.32 -7.67 8.36
N ASP A 278 28.64 -7.63 8.52
CA ASP A 278 29.48 -8.80 8.33
C ASP A 278 29.31 -9.73 9.55
N ARG A 279 28.85 -10.95 9.33
CA ARG A 279 28.71 -11.97 10.38
C ARG A 279 29.91 -12.90 10.29
N GLY A 280 31.09 -12.35 10.57
CA GLY A 280 32.29 -13.13 10.78
C GLY A 280 32.16 -13.97 12.06
N GLU A 281 32.53 -15.24 11.98
CA GLU A 281 32.72 -16.12 13.13
C GLU A 281 33.90 -15.61 13.98
N GLY A 282 33.65 -14.59 14.81
CA GLY A 282 34.71 -14.01 15.63
C GLY A 282 34.31 -12.71 16.31
N GLY A 283 33.52 -12.81 17.39
CA GLY A 283 33.41 -11.78 18.43
C GLY A 283 32.71 -10.47 18.03
N GLU A 284 31.55 -10.21 18.62
CA GLU A 284 30.84 -8.94 18.50
C GLU A 284 31.69 -7.75 18.96
N ARG A 285 32.04 -6.86 18.04
CA ARG A 285 32.44 -5.47 18.35
C ARG A 285 31.58 -4.50 17.54
N SER A 286 30.50 -4.02 18.16
CA SER A 286 29.80 -2.83 17.67
C SER A 286 30.67 -1.59 17.91
N ARG A 287 31.20 -0.98 16.85
CA ARG A 287 31.76 0.38 16.93
C ARG A 287 30.68 1.38 16.53
N TYR A 288 30.24 2.18 17.51
CA TYR A 288 29.50 3.41 17.26
C TYR A 288 30.48 4.49 16.82
N PHE A 289 30.21 5.16 15.70
CA PHE A 289 30.84 6.43 15.35
C PHE A 289 29.81 7.55 15.51
N PRO A 290 30.08 8.59 16.32
CA PRO A 290 29.19 9.76 16.40
C PRO A 290 29.37 10.65 15.15
N PRO A 291 28.33 11.41 14.76
CA PRO A 291 28.41 12.29 13.61
C PRO A 291 29.05 13.62 14.04
N THR A 292 30.32 13.82 13.73
CA THR A 292 30.88 15.18 13.67
C THR A 292 31.77 15.35 12.45
N SER A 293 31.59 16.51 11.81
CA SER A 293 32.49 17.18 10.88
C SER A 293 32.45 16.76 9.40
N THR A 294 31.81 17.63 8.64
CA THR A 294 32.02 17.92 7.22
C THR A 294 33.51 18.15 6.89
N ARG A 295 34.18 17.22 6.19
CA ARG A 295 35.14 17.51 5.09
C ARG A 295 35.77 16.25 4.51
N CYS A 296 35.97 16.32 3.19
CA CYS A 296 36.80 15.47 2.33
C CYS A 296 36.32 14.03 2.10
N GLY A 297 35.54 13.85 1.03
CA GLY A 297 35.37 12.56 0.37
C GLY A 297 36.62 12.22 -0.44
N HIS A 298 37.40 11.25 0.03
CA HIS A 298 38.30 10.48 -0.83
C HIS A 298 37.53 9.28 -1.38
N VAL A 299 37.43 9.23 -2.71
CA VAL A 299 36.91 8.10 -3.46
C VAL A 299 38.04 7.06 -3.55
N CYS A 300 37.91 5.96 -2.81
CA CYS A 300 38.73 4.77 -3.06
C CYS A 300 38.18 4.07 -4.30
N ASN A 301 38.88 4.21 -5.42
CA ASN A 301 38.67 3.35 -6.59
C ASN A 301 39.23 1.95 -6.27
N LEU A 302 38.34 1.00 -5.96
CA LEU A 302 38.67 -0.41 -5.95
C LEU A 302 38.52 -0.93 -7.40
N ASN A 303 39.64 -0.99 -8.11
CA ASN A 303 39.70 -1.49 -9.47
C ASN A 303 39.66 -3.03 -9.43
N ILE A 304 38.48 -3.62 -9.61
CA ILE A 304 38.34 -5.06 -9.85
C ILE A 304 38.51 -5.28 -11.34
N GLY A 305 39.71 -5.71 -11.73
CA GLY A 305 40.03 -6.06 -13.11
C GLY A 305 39.23 -7.29 -13.56
N LEU A 306 38.29 -7.08 -14.47
CA LEU A 306 37.80 -8.13 -15.35
C LEU A 306 38.56 -8.01 -16.67
N GLY A 307 39.44 -8.97 -16.92
CA GLY A 307 40.07 -9.15 -18.20
C GLY A 307 39.05 -9.62 -19.23
N ALA A 308 38.94 -8.88 -20.33
CA ALA A 308 38.42 -9.37 -21.59
C ALA A 308 39.05 -8.56 -22.73
N GLU A 309 39.61 -9.30 -23.67
CA GLU A 309 40.25 -8.83 -24.91
C GLU A 309 39.34 -7.87 -25.69
N TRP A 310 39.92 -6.77 -26.18
CA TRP A 310 39.32 -5.93 -27.20
C TRP A 310 40.16 -6.02 -28.47
N GLU A 311 39.68 -6.78 -29.45
CA GLU A 311 40.14 -6.67 -30.83
C GLU A 311 39.68 -5.33 -31.41
N ARG A 312 40.65 -4.41 -31.47
CA ARG A 312 41.04 -3.60 -32.64
C ARG A 312 39.94 -3.39 -33.71
N CYS A 313 39.22 -2.28 -33.63
CA CYS A 313 38.69 -1.58 -34.81
C CYS A 313 39.45 -0.26 -35.00
N VAL A 314 40.11 -0.15 -36.15
CA VAL A 314 40.92 0.98 -36.63
C VAL A 314 40.12 1.74 -37.68
N GLY A 315 40.22 3.08 -37.65
CA GLY A 315 39.81 4.00 -38.71
C GLY A 315 38.48 4.71 -38.41
N GLU A 316 38.31 6.03 -38.54
CA GLU A 316 39.11 7.05 -39.21
C GLU A 316 38.88 8.42 -38.55
N ARG A 317 39.91 9.26 -38.68
CA ARG A 317 40.02 10.63 -38.19
C ARG A 317 39.38 11.57 -39.21
N SER A 318 38.56 12.51 -38.74
CA SER A 318 38.39 13.79 -39.44
C SER A 318 38.26 14.92 -38.43
N SER A 319 39.23 15.82 -38.57
CA SER A 319 39.61 16.96 -37.76
C SER A 319 38.65 18.14 -37.97
N SER A 320 38.33 18.87 -36.90
CA SER A 320 38.19 20.33 -36.98
C SER A 320 38.45 20.97 -35.62
N THR A 321 39.50 21.77 -35.61
CA THR A 321 40.05 22.59 -34.54
C THR A 321 39.28 23.91 -34.45
N THR A 322 38.85 24.31 -33.25
CA THR A 322 38.74 25.74 -32.89
C THR A 322 39.01 25.93 -31.41
N THR A 323 40.01 26.75 -31.15
CA THR A 323 40.48 27.24 -29.86
C THR A 323 39.59 28.39 -29.36
N SER A 324 39.13 28.32 -28.10
CA SER A 324 39.02 29.53 -27.27
C SER A 324 39.02 29.18 -25.78
N SER A 325 39.81 29.96 -25.07
CA SER A 325 40.08 30.02 -23.64
C SER A 325 38.86 30.31 -22.76
N GLY A 326 38.90 29.79 -21.52
CA GLY A 326 38.43 30.53 -20.36
C GLY A 326 37.26 29.91 -19.60
N GLU A 327 37.52 29.64 -18.32
CA GLU A 327 36.56 29.42 -17.22
C GLU A 327 35.96 28.02 -17.05
N GLY A 328 36.49 27.33 -16.02
CA GLY A 328 36.02 26.03 -15.55
C GLY A 328 34.65 26.13 -14.89
N GLY A 329 33.64 25.65 -15.61
CA GLY A 329 32.36 25.22 -15.05
C GLY A 329 32.30 23.69 -15.05
N ASN A 330 32.11 23.10 -13.88
CA ASN A 330 31.82 21.67 -13.74
C ASN A 330 30.43 21.37 -14.34
N HIS A 331 30.40 21.00 -15.62
CA HIS A 331 29.20 20.46 -16.25
C HIS A 331 29.02 19.00 -15.83
N CYS A 332 27.96 18.76 -15.05
CA CYS A 332 27.46 17.42 -14.79
C CYS A 332 26.73 16.94 -16.05
N VAL A 333 27.35 16.04 -16.81
CA VAL A 333 26.70 15.36 -17.94
C VAL A 333 25.85 14.23 -17.36
N ILE A 334 24.54 14.44 -17.29
CA ILE A 334 23.57 13.37 -17.03
C ILE A 334 23.33 12.68 -18.37
N CYS A 335 23.92 11.51 -18.58
CA CYS A 335 23.50 10.63 -19.67
C CYS A 335 22.13 10.05 -19.31
N ARG A 336 21.08 10.53 -19.98
CA ARG A 336 19.79 9.84 -20.06
C ARG A 336 19.99 8.60 -20.93
N PHE A 337 19.77 7.42 -20.36
CA PHE A 337 19.50 6.22 -21.15
C PHE A 337 18.05 6.33 -21.64
N ASP A 338 17.86 6.91 -22.81
CA ASP A 338 16.61 6.72 -23.54
C ASP A 338 16.59 5.32 -24.16
N SER A 339 15.42 4.69 -24.05
CA SER A 339 15.07 3.36 -24.51
C SER A 339 15.71 2.98 -25.86
N CYS A 340 16.44 1.87 -25.85
CA CYS A 340 16.63 1.03 -27.03
C CYS A 340 16.05 -0.35 -26.71
N MET A 341 14.77 -0.53 -27.01
CA MET A 341 14.20 -1.84 -27.33
C MET A 341 14.13 -1.94 -28.84
N VAL A 342 14.87 -2.89 -29.41
CA VAL A 342 14.49 -3.68 -30.59
C VAL A 342 14.65 -5.13 -30.20
#